data_AF-A0AAU7YWD6-F1
#
_entry.id   AF-A0AAU7YWD6-F1
#
_cell.length_a   1.000
_cell.length_b   1.000
_cell.length_c   1.000
_cell.angle_alpha   90.00
_cell.angle_beta   90.00
_cell.angle_gamma   90.00
#
_symmetry.space_group_name_H-M   'P 1'
#
loop_
_entity.id
_entity.type
_entity.pdbx_description
1 polymer ?
#
loop_
_entity_poly.entity_id
_entity_poly.type
_entity_poly.pdbx_seq_one_letter_code
_entity_poly.pdbx_strand_id
1 'polypeptide(L)'
;MANQWGRRETIIWPPHVPILSYTALATALLCTCFFVWQRLNFSLAPLQKSYITEYLRSQVGSTFKAHQSYRLLYLGDGRVKLRLALPADFTDGTTILPNGKTLPVELSDVAKLQGYRWFFRGPAEKLADVSMHRWLRTAVYEDEGLLRLFAVSLIEGTACLAVMLWFAIPRDIRRFKQMKYGRILRGPQMLSPEEFNRQQKGDGIGLKTTELGKMMRIPLRKEAQHFQIMGDTGVGKTQLIMQILRQIRERGDSAILYDPACEYLQRFYDSKRGDVVLNPLDERCPYWGPAQEMASNAEADAIAASLYQPSTDVKDEFFHQTPAQIFAHLLKKGPTAHQLAEWMANSDTLETLVAGTEMSFYIDRKAGPQRAGVLASLGLVAKCFRILPEKAQTNGTWNARTWSKERKGWVFITSRPAERETLRPLHSLWIDLLVMRLLTAPQPGQKPVWFVIDELASLLQRTKRRSDAASRNAF
;
A
#
# COMPACT_ATOMS: atom_id res chain seq x y z
N MET A 1 -34.25 -30.08 -7.77
CA MET A 1 -33.77 -29.26 -8.91
C MET A 1 -32.52 -28.52 -8.48
N ALA A 2 -31.53 -28.46 -9.37
CA ALA A 2 -30.13 -28.18 -9.08
C ALA A 2 -29.86 -26.82 -8.39
N ASN A 3 -29.10 -26.87 -7.29
CA ASN A 3 -28.31 -25.76 -6.77
C ASN A 3 -27.16 -25.47 -7.75
N GLN A 4 -27.43 -24.70 -8.81
CA GLN A 4 -26.37 -24.09 -9.61
C GLN A 4 -26.35 -22.60 -9.31
N TRP A 5 -25.41 -22.20 -8.45
CA TRP A 5 -25.02 -20.82 -8.28
C TRP A 5 -23.93 -20.49 -9.30
N GLY A 6 -24.18 -19.47 -10.13
CA GLY A 6 -23.28 -19.02 -11.19
C GLY A 6 -24.02 -18.77 -12.51
N ARG A 7 -23.68 -17.68 -13.20
CA ARG A 7 -24.22 -17.39 -14.55
C ARG A 7 -23.93 -18.57 -15.48
N ARG A 8 -24.95 -19.11 -16.14
CA ARG A 8 -24.79 -19.98 -17.32
C ARG A 8 -24.41 -19.12 -18.52
N GLU A 9 -23.18 -18.65 -18.57
CA GLU A 9 -22.62 -18.13 -19.82
C GLU A 9 -22.34 -19.34 -20.72
N THR A 10 -23.29 -19.63 -21.61
CA THR A 10 -23.23 -20.73 -22.61
C THR A 10 -22.15 -20.50 -23.66
N ILE A 11 -21.58 -19.30 -23.70
CA ILE A 11 -20.50 -18.89 -24.59
C ILE A 11 -19.42 -18.30 -23.69
N ILE A 12 -18.41 -19.10 -23.33
CA ILE A 12 -17.19 -18.61 -22.65
C ILE A 12 -16.35 -17.90 -23.71
N TRP A 13 -16.74 -16.66 -24.04
CA TRP A 13 -15.95 -15.80 -24.90
C TRP A 13 -15.13 -14.85 -24.03
N PRO A 14 -13.79 -14.88 -24.13
CA PRO A 14 -13.01 -15.58 -25.14
C PRO A 14 -12.56 -17.00 -24.69
N PRO A 15 -12.21 -17.91 -25.61
CA PRO A 15 -11.94 -19.33 -25.33
C PRO A 15 -10.76 -19.56 -24.36
N HIS A 16 -10.70 -20.76 -23.75
CA HIS A 16 -9.66 -21.26 -22.82
C HIS A 16 -8.27 -21.45 -23.43
N VAL A 17 -7.99 -20.84 -24.59
CA VAL A 17 -6.69 -20.91 -25.24
C VAL A 17 -5.89 -19.63 -24.97
N PRO A 18 -4.54 -19.69 -25.01
CA PRO A 18 -3.68 -18.52 -24.82
C PRO A 18 -3.72 -17.60 -26.05
N ILE A 19 -4.79 -16.81 -26.17
CA ILE A 19 -5.06 -15.97 -27.35
C ILE A 19 -3.96 -14.94 -27.57
N LEU A 20 -3.42 -14.32 -26.51
CA LEU A 20 -2.37 -13.32 -26.66
C LEU A 20 -1.08 -13.96 -27.15
N SER A 21 -0.78 -15.17 -26.72
CA SER A 21 0.39 -15.93 -27.17
C SER A 21 0.26 -16.38 -28.62
N TYR A 22 -0.94 -16.81 -29.05
CA TYR A 22 -1.19 -17.17 -30.45
C TYR A 22 -1.19 -15.96 -31.38
N THR A 23 -1.77 -14.84 -30.95
CA THR A 23 -1.69 -13.59 -31.72
C THR A 23 -0.27 -13.06 -31.81
N ALA A 24 0.54 -13.17 -30.74
CA ALA A 24 1.97 -12.87 -30.77
C ALA A 24 2.71 -13.74 -31.81
N LEU A 25 2.43 -15.05 -31.85
CA LEU A 25 3.06 -15.96 -32.81
C LEU A 25 2.68 -15.65 -34.25
N ALA A 26 1.39 -15.42 -34.52
CA ALA A 26 0.91 -15.04 -35.85
C ALA A 26 1.48 -13.68 -36.30
N THR A 27 1.55 -12.70 -35.40
CA THR A 27 2.08 -11.37 -35.71
C THR A 27 3.59 -11.44 -35.96
N ALA A 28 4.34 -12.20 -35.16
CA ALA A 28 5.78 -12.37 -35.37
C ALA A 28 6.10 -13.09 -36.69
N LEU A 29 5.27 -14.06 -37.09
CA LEU A 29 5.39 -14.69 -38.41
C LEU A 29 5.19 -13.66 -39.54
N LEU A 30 4.17 -12.80 -39.44
CA LEU A 30 3.96 -11.71 -40.40
C LEU A 30 5.12 -10.72 -40.43
N CYS A 31 5.66 -10.33 -39.27
CA CYS A 31 6.87 -9.50 -39.20
C CYS A 31 8.07 -10.18 -39.87
N THR A 32 8.24 -11.49 -39.68
CA THR A 32 9.33 -12.25 -40.30
C THR A 32 9.18 -12.28 -41.83
N CYS A 33 7.97 -12.52 -42.33
CA CYS A 33 7.67 -12.41 -43.76
C CYS A 33 7.95 -11.00 -44.30
N PHE A 34 7.61 -9.96 -43.53
CA PHE A 34 7.90 -8.57 -43.88
C PHE A 34 9.40 -8.29 -43.94
N PHE A 35 10.19 -8.74 -42.97
CA PHE A 35 11.66 -8.56 -42.98
C PHE A 35 12.33 -9.33 -44.13
N VAL A 36 11.84 -10.53 -44.45
CA VAL A 36 12.29 -11.28 -45.63
C VAL A 36 11.94 -10.51 -46.92
N TRP A 37 10.72 -10.00 -47.03
CA TRP A 37 10.31 -9.19 -48.18
C TRP A 37 11.14 -7.90 -48.31
N GLN A 38 11.42 -7.21 -47.21
CA GLN A 38 12.27 -6.03 -47.19
C GLN A 38 13.68 -6.36 -47.67
N ARG A 39 14.26 -7.46 -47.19
CA ARG A 39 15.60 -7.92 -47.62
C ARG A 39 15.64 -8.25 -49.11
N LEU A 40 14.61 -8.93 -49.62
CA LEU A 40 14.49 -9.27 -51.04
C LEU A 40 14.43 -8.02 -51.93
N ASN A 41 13.71 -6.97 -51.52
CA ASN A 41 13.49 -5.80 -52.36
C ASN A 41 14.56 -4.72 -52.22
N PHE A 42 15.16 -4.55 -51.04
CA PHE A 42 16.04 -3.40 -50.77
C PHE A 42 17.50 -3.78 -50.51
N SER A 43 17.80 -4.99 -50.02
CA SER A 43 19.16 -5.33 -49.57
C SER A 43 19.95 -6.22 -50.53
N LEU A 44 19.29 -6.95 -51.43
CA LEU A 44 19.97 -7.80 -52.41
C LEU A 44 20.48 -7.01 -53.62
N ALA A 45 21.65 -7.40 -54.13
CA ALA A 45 22.21 -6.84 -55.36
C ALA A 45 21.29 -7.15 -56.56
N PRO A 46 21.31 -6.33 -57.64
CA PRO A 46 20.45 -6.52 -58.81
C PRO A 46 20.51 -7.92 -59.42
N LEU A 47 21.71 -8.49 -59.53
CA LEU A 47 21.91 -9.83 -60.07
C LEU A 47 21.36 -10.91 -59.13
N GLN A 48 21.57 -10.77 -57.82
CA GLN A 48 21.03 -11.68 -56.80
C GLN A 48 19.50 -11.68 -56.81
N LYS A 49 18.87 -10.50 -56.87
CA LYS A 49 17.41 -10.36 -57.01
C LYS A 49 16.88 -11.13 -58.22
N SER A 50 17.60 -11.09 -59.34
CA SER A 50 17.17 -11.73 -60.58
C SER A 50 17.21 -13.27 -60.53
N TYR A 51 18.06 -13.84 -59.68
CA TYR A 51 18.31 -15.28 -59.56
C TYR A 51 17.78 -15.90 -58.26
N ILE A 52 17.12 -15.15 -57.38
CA ILE A 52 16.70 -15.67 -56.07
C ILE A 52 15.71 -16.83 -56.18
N THR A 53 14.81 -16.77 -57.16
CA THR A 53 13.86 -17.84 -57.45
C THR A 53 14.54 -19.10 -57.98
N GLU A 54 15.54 -18.94 -58.85
CA GLU A 54 16.36 -20.00 -59.42
C GLU A 54 17.29 -20.60 -58.35
N TYR A 55 17.76 -19.79 -57.39
CA TYR A 55 18.58 -20.25 -56.27
C TYR A 55 17.79 -21.08 -55.27
N LEU A 56 16.58 -20.63 -54.91
CA LEU A 56 15.63 -21.41 -54.10
C LEU A 56 15.27 -22.73 -54.76
N ARG A 57 14.90 -22.70 -56.06
CA ARG A 57 14.52 -23.89 -56.82
C ARG A 57 15.68 -24.87 -56.98
N SER A 58 16.87 -24.39 -57.32
CA SER A 58 18.06 -25.23 -57.45
C SER A 58 18.50 -25.84 -56.13
N GLN A 59 18.33 -25.14 -55.00
CA GLN A 59 18.61 -25.73 -53.69
C GLN A 59 17.69 -26.91 -53.39
N VAL A 60 16.37 -26.72 -53.53
CA VAL A 60 15.39 -27.80 -53.32
C VAL A 60 15.64 -28.96 -54.29
N GLY A 61 15.84 -28.66 -55.56
CA GLY A 61 16.10 -29.66 -56.60
C GLY A 61 17.43 -30.40 -56.44
N SER A 62 18.47 -29.75 -55.89
CA SER A 62 19.77 -30.37 -55.61
C SER A 62 19.67 -31.49 -54.58
N THR A 63 18.77 -31.34 -53.59
CA THR A 63 18.49 -32.38 -52.59
C THR A 63 17.92 -33.64 -53.23
N PHE A 64 17.17 -33.50 -54.33
CA PHE A 64 16.56 -34.60 -55.08
C PHE A 64 17.32 -34.96 -56.39
N LYS A 65 18.51 -34.38 -56.62
CA LYS A 65 19.30 -34.54 -57.86
C LYS A 65 18.49 -34.31 -59.15
N ALA A 66 17.58 -33.36 -59.13
CA ALA A 66 16.72 -33.06 -60.27
C ALA A 66 17.44 -32.28 -61.38
N HIS A 67 16.78 -32.19 -62.55
CA HIS A 67 17.23 -31.42 -63.71
C HIS A 67 16.12 -30.46 -64.11
N GLN A 68 16.35 -29.15 -63.97
CA GLN A 68 15.40 -28.11 -64.33
C GLN A 68 15.93 -27.20 -65.44
N SER A 69 15.03 -26.43 -66.04
CA SER A 69 15.38 -25.45 -67.07
C SER A 69 15.67 -24.10 -66.43
N TYR A 70 16.87 -23.56 -66.66
CA TYR A 70 17.32 -22.28 -66.13
C TYR A 70 17.61 -21.30 -67.28
N ARG A 71 17.39 -20.01 -67.03
CA ARG A 71 17.72 -18.94 -67.97
C ARG A 71 18.82 -18.07 -67.37
N LEU A 72 20.01 -18.12 -67.96
CA LEU A 72 21.17 -17.36 -67.50
C LEU A 72 21.23 -15.98 -68.17
N LEU A 73 21.80 -15.00 -67.46
CA LEU A 73 22.05 -13.64 -67.91
C LEU A 73 23.42 -13.58 -68.60
N TYR A 74 23.41 -13.05 -69.81
CA TYR A 74 24.59 -12.85 -70.64
C TYR A 74 24.80 -11.36 -70.93
N LEU A 75 26.06 -10.96 -71.04
CA LEU A 75 26.50 -9.65 -71.50
C LEU A 75 26.83 -9.70 -72.99
N GLY A 76 26.38 -8.71 -73.75
CA GLY A 76 26.58 -8.64 -75.20
C GLY A 76 26.74 -7.21 -75.73
N ASP A 77 27.39 -7.10 -76.89
CA ASP A 77 27.53 -5.84 -77.66
C ASP A 77 27.51 -6.06 -79.18
N GLY A 78 27.13 -7.25 -79.64
CA GLY A 78 27.11 -7.60 -81.07
C GLY A 78 28.49 -7.78 -81.73
N ARG A 79 29.59 -7.28 -81.14
CA ARG A 79 30.98 -7.44 -81.63
C ARG A 79 31.90 -8.24 -80.69
N VAL A 80 31.64 -8.22 -79.38
CA VAL A 80 32.41 -8.94 -78.35
C VAL A 80 31.76 -10.29 -78.05
N LYS A 81 32.57 -11.32 -77.77
CA LYS A 81 32.09 -12.68 -77.43
C LYS A 81 31.21 -12.63 -76.17
N LEU A 82 30.06 -13.30 -76.23
CA LEU A 82 29.10 -13.39 -75.13
C LEU A 82 29.74 -14.02 -73.88
N ARG A 83 29.53 -13.41 -72.72
CA ARG A 83 29.96 -13.95 -71.42
C ARG A 83 28.81 -13.93 -70.41
N LEU A 84 28.86 -14.83 -69.42
CA LEU A 84 27.92 -14.83 -68.30
C LEU A 84 28.13 -13.58 -67.44
N ALA A 85 27.02 -13.00 -66.98
CA ALA A 85 27.07 -11.82 -66.14
C ALA A 85 27.44 -12.17 -64.68
N LEU A 86 28.36 -11.42 -64.10
CA LEU A 86 28.80 -11.55 -62.71
C LEU A 86 28.28 -10.39 -61.85
N PRO A 87 28.24 -10.52 -60.51
CA PRO A 87 27.73 -9.46 -59.64
C PRO A 87 28.41 -8.10 -59.85
N ALA A 88 29.71 -8.07 -60.13
CA ALA A 88 30.51 -6.86 -60.38
C ALA A 88 30.16 -6.12 -61.70
N ASP A 89 29.38 -6.75 -62.59
CA ASP A 89 29.01 -6.17 -63.87
C ASP A 89 27.79 -5.23 -63.77
N PHE A 90 27.13 -5.16 -62.60
CA PHE A 90 25.92 -4.37 -62.40
C PHE A 90 26.08 -3.35 -61.27
N THR A 91 25.52 -2.17 -61.46
CA THR A 91 25.36 -1.11 -60.48
C THR A 91 23.91 -0.62 -60.43
N ASP A 92 23.53 0.08 -59.37
CA ASP A 92 22.21 0.71 -59.28
C ASP A 92 22.12 1.86 -60.28
N GLY A 93 21.08 1.86 -61.13
CA GLY A 93 20.87 2.83 -62.19
C GLY A 93 19.69 2.45 -63.08
N THR A 94 19.49 3.10 -64.22
CA THR A 94 18.39 2.77 -65.15
C THR A 94 18.91 2.50 -66.55
N THR A 95 18.72 1.27 -67.05
CA THR A 95 19.07 0.90 -68.43
C THR A 95 17.81 0.74 -69.28
N ILE A 96 17.84 1.33 -70.47
CA ILE A 96 16.85 1.07 -71.51
C ILE A 96 17.37 -0.10 -72.35
N LEU A 97 16.68 -1.23 -72.30
CA LEU A 97 17.00 -2.38 -73.13
C LEU A 97 16.71 -2.10 -74.62
N PRO A 98 17.36 -2.82 -75.55
CA PRO A 98 17.11 -2.68 -77.00
C PRO A 98 15.65 -2.91 -77.43
N ASN A 99 14.82 -3.50 -76.56
CA ASN A 99 13.39 -3.73 -76.77
C ASN A 99 12.49 -2.62 -76.18
N GLY A 100 13.06 -1.49 -75.76
CA GLY A 100 12.33 -0.34 -75.20
C GLY A 100 11.92 -0.46 -73.73
N LYS A 101 12.25 -1.56 -73.05
CA LYS A 101 11.92 -1.75 -71.62
C LYS A 101 12.98 -1.10 -70.73
N THR A 102 12.53 -0.30 -69.76
CA THR A 102 13.37 0.28 -68.71
C THR A 102 13.55 -0.71 -67.56
N LEU A 103 14.80 -1.03 -67.20
CA LEU A 103 15.13 -1.81 -66.02
C LEU A 103 15.90 -0.95 -65.00
N PRO A 104 15.60 -1.08 -63.69
CA PRO A 104 16.27 -0.34 -62.62
C PRO A 104 17.63 -0.96 -62.26
N VAL A 105 18.45 -1.23 -63.28
CA VAL A 105 19.82 -1.74 -63.15
C VAL A 105 20.66 -1.12 -64.27
N GLU A 106 21.90 -0.73 -63.98
CA GLU A 106 22.87 -0.24 -64.97
C GLU A 106 24.10 -1.15 -65.05
N LEU A 107 24.74 -1.20 -66.23
CA LEU A 107 26.03 -1.87 -66.38
C LEU A 107 27.12 -1.05 -65.68
N SER A 108 27.96 -1.72 -64.90
CA SER A 108 29.09 -1.09 -64.23
C SER A 108 30.09 -0.52 -65.24
N ASP A 109 30.88 0.48 -64.82
CA ASP A 109 31.91 1.08 -65.67
C ASP A 109 32.95 0.04 -66.12
N VAL A 110 33.19 -1.01 -65.32
CA VAL A 110 34.06 -2.14 -65.67
C VAL A 110 33.49 -2.92 -66.86
N ALA A 111 32.18 -3.22 -66.84
CA ALA A 111 31.53 -3.92 -67.95
C ALA A 111 31.48 -3.06 -69.23
N LYS A 112 31.26 -1.74 -69.08
CA LYS A 112 31.28 -0.78 -70.20
C LYS A 112 32.68 -0.65 -70.83
N LEU A 113 33.73 -0.59 -70.01
CA LEU A 113 35.13 -0.53 -70.46
C LEU A 113 35.56 -1.81 -71.20
N GLN A 114 35.01 -2.95 -70.83
CA GLN A 114 35.21 -4.22 -71.53
C GLN A 114 34.41 -4.34 -72.84
N GLY A 115 33.67 -3.28 -73.21
CA GLY A 115 32.94 -3.20 -74.47
C GLY A 115 31.57 -3.86 -74.43
N TYR A 116 30.92 -4.04 -73.27
CA TYR A 116 29.54 -4.54 -73.19
C TYR A 116 28.55 -3.39 -73.05
N ARG A 117 27.46 -3.41 -73.84
CA ARG A 117 26.45 -2.32 -73.86
C ARG A 117 25.06 -2.73 -73.41
N TRP A 118 24.71 -4.01 -73.47
CA TRP A 118 23.42 -4.52 -73.03
C TRP A 118 23.54 -5.92 -72.43
N PHE A 119 22.53 -6.31 -71.67
CA PHE A 119 22.42 -7.63 -71.07
C PHE A 119 21.06 -8.23 -71.41
N PHE A 120 20.99 -9.56 -71.48
CA PHE A 120 19.76 -10.27 -71.79
C PHE A 120 19.74 -11.65 -71.13
N ARG A 121 18.53 -12.20 -70.90
CA ARG A 121 18.38 -13.60 -70.48
C ARG A 121 18.47 -14.50 -71.72
N GLY A 122 19.39 -15.45 -71.70
CA GLY A 122 19.57 -16.46 -72.75
C GLY A 122 18.43 -17.48 -72.82
N PRO A 123 18.52 -18.44 -73.76
CA PRO A 123 17.55 -19.52 -73.88
C PRO A 123 17.49 -20.38 -72.61
N ALA A 124 16.37 -21.08 -72.41
CA ALA A 124 16.23 -21.98 -71.28
C ALA A 124 17.09 -23.24 -71.50
N GLU A 125 18.10 -23.43 -70.67
CA GLU A 125 19.02 -24.58 -70.72
C GLU A 125 18.67 -25.58 -69.62
N LYS A 126 18.61 -26.87 -69.97
CA LYS A 126 18.45 -27.95 -68.99
C LYS A 126 19.78 -28.20 -68.29
N LEU A 127 19.84 -27.88 -67.01
CA LEU A 127 21.04 -28.05 -66.19
C LEU A 127 20.72 -28.92 -64.97
N ALA A 128 21.72 -29.67 -64.50
CA ALA A 128 21.61 -30.40 -63.24
C ALA A 128 21.55 -29.42 -62.06
N ASP A 129 20.56 -29.58 -61.18
CA ASP A 129 20.30 -28.64 -60.09
C ASP A 129 21.48 -28.55 -59.10
N VAL A 130 22.24 -29.64 -58.94
CA VAL A 130 23.46 -29.67 -58.11
C VAL A 130 24.54 -28.73 -58.66
N SER A 131 24.79 -28.77 -59.96
CA SER A 131 25.78 -27.92 -60.62
C SER A 131 25.34 -26.46 -60.65
N MET A 132 24.04 -26.24 -60.96
CA MET A 132 23.45 -24.91 -60.99
C MET A 132 23.44 -24.25 -59.60
N HIS A 133 23.06 -25.00 -58.56
CA HIS A 133 23.08 -24.50 -57.18
C HIS A 133 24.49 -24.14 -56.72
N ARG A 134 25.49 -24.98 -57.03
CA ARG A 134 26.90 -24.69 -56.70
C ARG A 134 27.39 -23.44 -57.42
N TRP A 135 27.10 -23.30 -58.71
CA TRP A 135 27.48 -22.12 -59.47
C TRP A 135 26.82 -20.85 -58.93
N LEU A 136 25.50 -20.86 -58.72
CA LEU A 136 24.78 -19.71 -58.14
C LEU A 136 25.36 -19.33 -56.78
N ARG A 137 25.58 -20.32 -55.91
CA ARG A 137 26.14 -20.12 -54.57
C ARG A 137 27.49 -19.41 -54.63
N THR A 138 28.42 -19.91 -55.43
CA THR A 138 29.80 -19.38 -55.47
C THR A 138 29.91 -18.11 -56.31
N ALA A 139 29.29 -18.07 -57.50
CA ALA A 139 29.45 -16.99 -58.47
C ALA A 139 28.51 -15.79 -58.25
N VAL A 140 27.35 -15.98 -57.62
CA VAL A 140 26.32 -14.93 -57.46
C VAL A 140 26.07 -14.58 -55.99
N TYR A 141 26.15 -15.55 -55.08
CA TYR A 141 25.86 -15.38 -53.66
C TYR A 141 27.09 -15.49 -52.74
N GLU A 142 28.30 -15.36 -53.28
CA GLU A 142 29.55 -15.26 -52.48
C GLU A 142 29.72 -16.41 -51.45
N ASP A 143 29.36 -17.64 -51.85
CA ASP A 143 29.34 -18.84 -51.03
C ASP A 143 28.35 -18.86 -49.84
N GLU A 144 27.48 -17.84 -49.73
CA GLU A 144 26.41 -17.78 -48.74
C GLU A 144 25.23 -18.70 -49.08
N GLY A 145 24.90 -19.61 -48.17
CA GLY A 145 23.66 -20.40 -48.23
C GLY A 145 22.42 -19.57 -47.86
N LEU A 146 21.22 -20.03 -48.24
CA LEU A 146 19.96 -19.33 -47.96
C LEU A 146 19.77 -18.97 -46.48
N LEU A 147 20.15 -19.85 -45.54
CA LEU A 147 20.03 -19.56 -44.11
C LEU A 147 20.86 -18.35 -43.68
N ARG A 148 22.09 -18.21 -44.20
CA ARG A 148 22.96 -17.07 -43.93
C ARG A 148 22.45 -15.82 -44.65
N LEU A 149 21.99 -15.99 -45.88
CA LEU A 149 21.35 -14.95 -46.68
C LEU A 149 20.08 -14.38 -46.05
N PHE A 150 19.39 -15.10 -45.14
CA PHE A 150 18.23 -14.57 -44.42
C PHE A 150 18.44 -14.51 -42.90
N ALA A 151 19.66 -14.75 -42.40
CA ALA A 151 19.95 -14.87 -40.98
C ALA A 151 19.50 -13.63 -40.19
N VAL A 152 19.81 -12.42 -40.69
CA VAL A 152 19.40 -11.16 -40.06
C VAL A 152 17.88 -11.05 -39.96
N SER A 153 17.15 -11.31 -41.04
CA SER A 153 15.67 -11.24 -41.05
C SER A 153 15.02 -12.27 -40.13
N LEU A 154 15.63 -13.47 -40.01
CA LEU A 154 15.20 -14.50 -39.07
C LEU A 154 15.49 -14.11 -37.62
N ILE A 155 16.65 -13.49 -37.35
CA ILE A 155 17.02 -12.97 -36.02
C ILE A 155 16.05 -11.86 -35.61
N GLU A 156 15.75 -10.91 -36.52
CA GLU A 156 14.78 -9.84 -36.28
C GLU A 156 13.38 -10.40 -35.99
N GLY A 157 12.91 -11.35 -36.79
CA GLY A 157 11.65 -12.05 -36.57
C GLY A 157 11.58 -12.78 -35.22
N THR A 158 12.66 -13.46 -34.86
CA THR A 158 12.77 -14.18 -33.57
C THR A 158 12.83 -13.21 -32.39
N ALA A 159 13.52 -12.08 -32.54
CA ALA A 159 13.57 -11.03 -31.54
C ALA A 159 12.18 -10.39 -31.32
N CYS A 160 11.44 -10.11 -32.40
CA CYS A 160 10.05 -9.66 -32.33
C CYS A 160 9.17 -10.68 -31.59
N LEU A 161 9.29 -11.97 -31.91
CA LEU A 161 8.55 -13.04 -31.23
C LEU A 161 8.86 -13.06 -29.72
N ALA A 162 10.15 -13.01 -29.35
CA ALA A 162 10.57 -13.03 -27.95
C ALA A 162 9.99 -11.85 -27.16
N VAL A 163 10.04 -10.64 -27.72
CA VAL A 163 9.47 -9.44 -27.10
C VAL A 163 7.95 -9.57 -26.97
N MET A 164 7.25 -10.01 -28.01
CA MET A 164 5.80 -10.17 -27.95
C MET A 164 5.38 -11.24 -26.93
N LEU A 165 6.06 -12.38 -26.88
CA LEU A 165 5.81 -13.45 -25.90
C LEU A 165 6.08 -13.00 -24.46
N TRP A 166 7.12 -12.20 -24.24
CA TRP A 166 7.43 -11.61 -22.93
C TRP A 166 6.24 -10.83 -22.35
N PHE A 167 5.49 -10.11 -23.18
CA PHE A 167 4.28 -9.38 -22.76
C PHE A 167 3.00 -10.23 -22.80
N ALA A 168 2.90 -11.18 -23.72
CA ALA A 168 1.70 -12.00 -23.92
C ALA A 168 1.53 -13.07 -22.83
N ILE A 169 2.59 -13.82 -22.52
CA ILE A 169 2.53 -14.98 -21.60
C ILE A 169 2.04 -14.56 -20.20
N PRO A 170 2.57 -13.52 -19.53
CA PRO A 170 2.09 -13.13 -18.21
C PRO A 170 0.62 -12.68 -18.22
N ARG A 171 0.16 -12.05 -19.31
CA ARG A 171 -1.24 -11.62 -19.46
C ARG A 171 -2.17 -12.81 -19.65
N ASP A 172 -1.79 -13.78 -20.47
CA ASP A 172 -2.55 -15.03 -20.63
C ASP A 172 -2.61 -15.80 -19.30
N ILE A 173 -1.49 -15.92 -18.56
CA ILE A 173 -1.48 -16.56 -17.23
C ILE A 173 -2.44 -15.87 -16.27
N ARG A 174 -2.43 -14.53 -16.20
CA ARG A 174 -3.38 -13.76 -15.36
C ARG A 174 -4.83 -14.02 -15.77
N ARG A 175 -5.10 -14.07 -17.07
CA ARG A 175 -6.44 -14.38 -17.60
C ARG A 175 -6.88 -15.80 -17.27
N PHE A 176 -5.99 -16.79 -17.38
CA PHE A 176 -6.26 -18.18 -16.96
C PHE A 176 -6.59 -18.27 -15.48
N LYS A 177 -5.86 -17.56 -14.62
CA LYS A 177 -6.18 -17.48 -13.19
C LYS A 177 -7.58 -16.91 -12.96
N GLN A 178 -7.95 -15.84 -13.67
CA GLN A 178 -9.32 -15.27 -13.57
C GLN A 178 -10.41 -16.24 -14.04
N MET A 179 -10.16 -17.03 -15.08
CA MET A 179 -11.13 -18.04 -15.53
C MET A 179 -11.24 -19.21 -14.55
N LYS A 180 -10.11 -19.68 -13.98
CA LYS A 180 -10.08 -20.82 -13.05
C LYS A 180 -10.66 -20.48 -11.68
N TYR A 181 -10.30 -19.32 -11.13
CA TYR A 181 -10.69 -18.91 -9.77
C TYR A 181 -11.87 -17.95 -9.74
N GLY A 182 -12.39 -17.56 -10.91
CA GLY A 182 -13.44 -16.56 -11.04
C GLY A 182 -12.90 -15.13 -10.92
N ARG A 183 -13.76 -14.17 -11.32
CA ARG A 183 -13.48 -12.74 -11.18
C ARG A 183 -14.15 -12.21 -9.92
N ILE A 184 -13.37 -11.58 -9.04
CA ILE A 184 -13.92 -10.84 -7.90
C ILE A 184 -14.66 -9.60 -8.44
N LEU A 185 -15.97 -9.55 -8.25
CA LEU A 185 -16.80 -8.42 -8.71
C LEU A 185 -16.96 -7.35 -7.62
N ARG A 186 -17.11 -7.78 -6.37
CA ARG A 186 -17.33 -6.94 -5.19
C ARG A 186 -16.81 -7.66 -3.94
N GLY A 187 -16.66 -6.91 -2.85
CA GLY A 187 -16.24 -7.44 -1.56
C GLY A 187 -14.77 -7.20 -1.22
N PRO A 188 -14.32 -7.64 -0.04
CA PRO A 188 -12.95 -7.46 0.41
C PRO A 188 -11.98 -8.24 -0.48
N GLN A 189 -10.85 -7.62 -0.78
CA GLN A 189 -9.76 -8.22 -1.56
C GLN A 189 -8.52 -8.31 -0.68
N MET A 190 -7.86 -9.47 -0.71
CA MET A 190 -6.56 -9.64 -0.11
C MET A 190 -5.51 -9.13 -1.09
N LEU A 191 -4.67 -8.18 -0.65
CA LEU A 191 -3.66 -7.52 -1.46
C LEU A 191 -2.31 -7.70 -0.78
N SER A 192 -1.25 -7.81 -1.59
CA SER A 192 0.11 -7.66 -1.06
C SER A 192 0.33 -6.24 -0.53
N PRO A 193 1.30 -6.00 0.38
CA PRO A 193 1.63 -4.66 0.86
C PRO A 193 1.92 -3.66 -0.27
N GLU A 194 2.58 -4.09 -1.35
CA GLU A 194 2.87 -3.22 -2.50
C GLU A 194 1.61 -2.80 -3.24
N GLU A 195 0.70 -3.74 -3.49
CA GLU A 195 -0.56 -3.50 -4.16
C GLU A 195 -1.48 -2.62 -3.30
N PHE A 196 -1.53 -2.89 -1.98
CA PHE A 196 -2.25 -2.07 -1.02
C PHE A 196 -1.76 -0.63 -1.02
N ASN A 197 -0.44 -0.43 -0.90
CA ASN A 197 0.16 0.90 -0.89
C ASN A 197 -0.12 1.67 -2.19
N ARG A 198 -0.04 0.98 -3.34
CA ARG A 198 -0.35 1.57 -4.65
C ARG A 198 -1.82 1.95 -4.79
N GLN A 199 -2.74 1.09 -4.33
CA GLN A 199 -4.18 1.30 -4.48
C GLN A 199 -4.74 2.31 -3.47
N GLN A 200 -4.31 2.24 -2.21
CA GLN A 200 -4.79 3.11 -1.13
C GLN A 200 -4.00 4.42 -1.03
N LYS A 201 -2.86 4.53 -1.73
CA LYS A 201 -1.88 5.62 -1.58
C LYS A 201 -1.37 5.70 -0.15
N GLY A 202 -0.78 4.61 0.32
CA GLY A 202 -0.30 4.46 1.70
C GLY A 202 0.91 5.33 2.00
N ASP A 203 0.71 6.42 2.73
CA ASP A 203 1.72 7.44 3.09
C ASP A 203 1.88 7.64 4.61
N GLY A 204 0.99 7.04 5.41
CA GLY A 204 0.99 7.13 6.87
C GLY A 204 1.67 5.94 7.57
N ILE A 205 1.10 5.51 8.69
CA ILE A 205 1.64 4.48 9.60
C ILE A 205 1.88 3.20 8.83
N GLY A 206 3.12 2.70 8.92
CA GLY A 206 3.53 1.46 8.31
C GLY A 206 3.52 0.28 9.30
N LEU A 207 3.04 -0.88 8.86
CA LEU A 207 3.04 -2.13 9.61
C LEU A 207 3.83 -3.19 8.84
N LYS A 208 4.75 -3.87 9.53
CA LYS A 208 5.46 -5.01 8.93
C LYS A 208 4.54 -6.21 8.86
N THR A 209 4.39 -6.75 7.66
CA THR A 209 3.66 -7.99 7.38
C THR A 209 4.61 -9.18 7.29
N THR A 210 4.04 -10.39 7.24
CA THR A 210 4.80 -11.64 7.00
C THR A 210 5.43 -11.69 5.60
N GLU A 211 4.85 -10.98 4.63
CA GLU A 211 5.41 -10.82 3.29
C GLU A 211 6.68 -9.96 3.33
N LEU A 212 7.83 -10.60 3.03
CA LEU A 212 9.15 -9.96 2.99
C LEU A 212 9.22 -9.01 1.78
N GLY A 213 9.59 -7.74 2.01
CA GLY A 213 9.95 -6.82 0.93
C GLY A 213 9.50 -5.37 1.12
N LYS A 214 8.26 -5.13 1.56
CA LYS A 214 7.74 -3.78 1.82
C LYS A 214 6.74 -3.74 2.97
N MET A 215 6.73 -2.62 3.69
CA MET A 215 5.80 -2.34 4.78
C MET A 215 4.44 -1.93 4.22
N MET A 216 3.35 -2.45 4.79
CA MET A 216 1.99 -2.01 4.45
C MET A 216 1.73 -0.68 5.16
N ARG A 217 1.37 0.37 4.42
CA ARG A 217 1.18 1.73 4.95
C ARG A 217 -0.27 2.14 4.90
N ILE A 218 -0.83 2.47 6.05
CA ILE A 218 -2.15 3.07 6.19
C ILE A 218 -2.08 4.52 5.68
N PRO A 219 -3.02 4.99 4.85
CA PRO A 219 -3.05 6.38 4.42
C PRO A 219 -3.18 7.35 5.61
N LEU A 220 -2.45 8.46 5.59
CA LEU A 220 -2.41 9.46 6.67
C LEU A 220 -3.80 9.97 7.04
N ARG A 221 -4.64 10.25 6.03
CA ARG A 221 -6.05 10.68 6.20
C ARG A 221 -6.95 9.66 6.91
N LYS A 222 -6.53 8.40 7.00
CA LYS A 222 -7.26 7.32 7.68
C LYS A 222 -6.72 7.05 9.08
N GLU A 223 -5.61 7.66 9.49
CA GLU A 223 -5.06 7.47 10.85
C GLU A 223 -6.05 7.96 11.92
N ALA A 224 -6.77 9.06 11.65
CA ALA A 224 -7.83 9.59 12.51
C ALA A 224 -9.17 8.80 12.45
N GLN A 225 -9.21 7.65 11.77
CA GLN A 225 -10.38 6.75 11.76
C GLN A 225 -10.23 5.60 12.78
N HIS A 226 -9.22 5.70 13.64
CA HIS A 226 -8.88 4.78 14.71
C HIS A 226 -8.41 3.41 14.21
N PHE A 227 -7.67 2.73 15.08
CA PHE A 227 -7.19 1.37 14.86
C PHE A 227 -7.77 0.45 15.91
N GLN A 228 -8.34 -0.67 15.47
CA GLN A 228 -8.70 -1.77 16.36
C GLN A 228 -7.82 -2.97 16.04
N ILE A 229 -6.95 -3.34 16.99
CA ILE A 229 -6.05 -4.49 16.87
C ILE A 229 -6.65 -5.62 17.70
N MET A 230 -7.09 -6.69 17.02
CA MET A 230 -7.67 -7.87 17.67
C MET A 230 -6.72 -9.07 17.55
N GLY A 231 -6.68 -9.89 18.60
CA GLY A 231 -5.88 -11.10 18.63
C GLY A 231 -5.76 -11.69 20.03
N ASP A 232 -5.52 -12.99 20.11
CA ASP A 232 -5.32 -13.72 21.36
C ASP A 232 -4.03 -13.31 22.07
N THR A 233 -3.88 -13.70 23.33
CA THR A 233 -2.64 -13.47 24.08
C THR A 233 -1.47 -14.18 23.39
N GLY A 234 -0.36 -13.46 23.19
CA GLY A 234 0.86 -14.02 22.59
C GLY A 234 0.99 -13.90 21.07
N VAL A 235 -0.05 -13.45 20.33
CA VAL A 235 0.01 -13.35 18.85
C VAL A 235 0.81 -12.14 18.33
N GLY A 236 1.33 -11.30 19.23
CA GLY A 236 2.18 -10.15 18.87
C GLY A 236 1.48 -8.79 18.80
N LYS A 237 0.29 -8.61 19.41
CA LYS A 237 -0.40 -7.31 19.51
C LYS A 237 0.52 -6.18 20.01
N THR A 238 1.21 -6.43 21.13
CA THR A 238 2.19 -5.51 21.71
C THR A 238 3.29 -5.15 20.71
N GLN A 239 3.81 -6.11 19.94
CA GLN A 239 4.84 -5.82 18.94
C GLN A 239 4.32 -4.91 17.82
N LEU A 240 3.05 -5.04 17.44
CA LEU A 240 2.42 -4.14 16.48
C LEU A 240 2.27 -2.72 17.05
N ILE A 241 1.78 -2.59 18.28
CA ILE A 241 1.68 -1.29 18.98
C ILE A 241 3.06 -0.63 19.11
N MET A 242 4.09 -1.39 19.47
CA MET A 242 5.48 -0.90 19.54
C MET A 242 5.98 -0.36 18.19
N GLN A 243 5.60 -0.97 17.06
CA GLN A 243 5.94 -0.44 15.73
C GLN A 243 5.24 0.90 15.44
N ILE A 244 3.99 1.05 15.89
CA ILE A 244 3.23 2.30 15.75
C ILE A 244 3.86 3.38 16.62
N LEU A 245 4.13 3.11 17.90
CA LEU A 245 4.75 4.06 18.83
C LEU A 245 6.13 4.55 18.36
N ARG A 246 6.96 3.70 17.75
CA ARG A 246 8.24 4.14 17.17
C ARG A 246 8.04 5.20 16.09
N GLN A 247 7.07 5.00 15.20
CA GLN A 247 6.75 5.95 14.13
C GLN A 247 6.14 7.24 14.67
N ILE A 248 5.25 7.15 15.66
CA ILE A 248 4.72 8.32 16.37
C ILE A 248 5.87 9.16 16.94
N ARG A 249 6.84 8.51 17.59
CA ARG A 249 8.03 9.18 18.14
C ARG A 249 8.89 9.82 17.04
N GLU A 250 9.14 9.11 15.95
CA GLU A 250 9.94 9.61 14.82
C GLU A 250 9.30 10.83 14.13
N ARG A 251 7.96 10.87 14.06
CA ARG A 251 7.20 12.03 13.57
C ARG A 251 7.17 13.20 14.56
N GLY A 252 7.54 12.95 15.81
CA GLY A 252 7.45 13.94 16.88
C GLY A 252 6.01 14.21 17.34
N ASP A 253 5.08 13.29 17.05
CA ASP A 253 3.69 13.33 17.48
C ASP A 253 3.58 13.03 18.99
N SER A 254 2.46 13.42 19.58
CA SER A 254 2.20 13.25 21.00
C SER A 254 1.35 12.00 21.22
N ALA A 255 1.56 11.31 22.34
CA ALA A 255 0.81 10.10 22.64
C ALA A 255 0.33 10.09 24.10
N ILE A 256 -0.85 9.51 24.31
CA ILE A 256 -1.42 9.20 25.61
C ILE A 256 -1.51 7.68 25.66
N LEU A 257 -0.71 7.06 26.52
CA LEU A 257 -0.55 5.62 26.64
C LEU A 257 -1.21 5.15 27.93
N TYR A 258 -2.24 4.33 27.82
CA TYR A 258 -2.73 3.54 28.93
C TYR A 258 -1.96 2.21 28.97
N ASP A 259 -1.01 2.12 29.90
CA ASP A 259 0.01 1.09 29.99
C ASP A 259 -0.03 0.37 31.36
N PRO A 260 -1.01 -0.50 31.59
CA PRO A 260 -1.15 -1.22 32.84
C PRO A 260 -0.08 -2.31 33.05
N ALA A 261 0.77 -2.59 32.05
CA ALA A 261 1.88 -3.53 32.16
C ALA A 261 3.25 -2.82 32.31
N CYS A 262 3.27 -1.48 32.24
CA CYS A 262 4.46 -0.64 32.24
C CYS A 262 5.48 -1.01 31.14
N GLU A 263 5.04 -1.64 30.05
CA GLU A 263 5.92 -2.10 28.97
C GLU A 263 6.33 -0.96 28.03
N TYR A 264 5.43 -0.01 27.79
CA TYR A 264 5.66 1.15 26.94
C TYR A 264 6.44 2.22 27.69
N LEU A 265 6.13 2.43 28.97
CA LEU A 265 6.84 3.37 29.84
C LEU A 265 8.35 3.09 29.86
N GLN A 266 8.76 1.83 30.08
CA GLN A 266 10.18 1.45 30.15
C GLN A 266 10.95 1.73 28.85
N ARG A 267 10.26 1.71 27.69
CA ARG A 267 10.92 1.78 26.37
C ARG A 267 10.86 3.16 25.73
N PHE A 268 9.84 3.95 26.04
CA PHE A 268 9.56 5.20 25.33
C PHE A 268 9.58 6.45 26.20
N TYR A 269 9.61 6.32 27.53
CA TYR A 269 9.68 7.48 28.41
C TYR A 269 10.97 8.27 28.21
N ASP A 270 10.84 9.58 28.03
CA ASP A 270 11.93 10.54 27.94
C ASP A 270 11.56 11.84 28.67
N SER A 271 12.22 12.09 29.81
CA SER A 271 12.02 13.31 30.59
C SER A 271 12.40 14.59 29.82
N LYS A 272 13.37 14.53 28.91
CA LYS A 272 13.80 15.68 28.10
C LYS A 272 12.75 16.09 27.07
N ARG A 273 11.95 15.12 26.59
CA ARG A 273 10.81 15.38 25.71
C ARG A 273 9.65 16.08 26.42
N GLY A 274 9.65 16.08 27.76
CA GLY A 274 8.58 16.58 28.60
C GLY A 274 7.50 15.54 28.89
N ASP A 275 7.87 14.25 28.88
CA ASP A 275 6.94 13.17 29.18
C ASP A 275 6.49 13.18 30.64
N VAL A 276 5.24 12.74 30.85
CA VAL A 276 4.58 12.75 32.15
C VAL A 276 4.11 11.34 32.49
N VAL A 277 4.36 10.93 33.73
CA VAL A 277 3.85 9.67 34.29
C VAL A 277 2.69 10.00 35.21
N LEU A 278 1.48 9.57 34.87
CA LEU A 278 0.29 9.70 35.70
C LEU A 278 0.07 8.39 36.44
N ASN A 279 0.75 8.26 37.57
CA ASN A 279 0.63 7.15 38.51
C ASN A 279 0.99 7.66 39.92
N PRO A 280 0.04 7.77 40.86
CA PRO A 280 0.30 8.29 42.20
C PRO A 280 1.38 7.55 43.00
N LEU A 281 1.65 6.29 42.63
CA LEU A 281 2.61 5.42 43.30
C LEU A 281 3.98 5.42 42.61
N ASP A 282 4.17 6.25 41.58
CA ASP A 282 5.46 6.45 40.90
C ASP A 282 6.07 7.79 41.32
N GLU A 283 7.35 7.81 41.68
CA GLU A 283 8.06 9.03 42.13
C GLU A 283 8.08 10.15 41.07
N ARG A 284 7.90 9.81 39.79
CA ARG A 284 7.88 10.77 38.67
C ARG A 284 6.52 11.45 38.51
N CYS A 285 5.52 11.07 39.29
CA CYS A 285 4.18 11.63 39.19
C CYS A 285 4.20 13.13 39.51
N PRO A 286 3.70 14.00 38.61
CA PRO A 286 3.59 15.42 38.90
C PRO A 286 2.47 15.68 39.91
N TYR A 287 2.52 16.85 40.54
CA TYR A 287 1.36 17.33 41.28
C TYR A 287 0.19 17.54 40.32
N TRP A 288 -0.96 16.97 40.66
CA TRP A 288 -2.21 17.16 39.94
C TRP A 288 -3.29 17.59 40.92
N GLY A 289 -3.87 18.78 40.68
CA GLY A 289 -4.96 19.32 41.47
C GLY A 289 -6.28 19.20 40.72
N PRO A 290 -7.30 18.49 41.25
CA PRO A 290 -8.58 18.31 40.54
C PRO A 290 -9.28 19.64 40.26
N ALA A 291 -9.22 20.61 41.18
CA ALA A 291 -9.82 21.93 40.96
C ALA A 291 -9.11 22.74 39.86
N GLN A 292 -7.80 22.50 39.65
CA GLN A 292 -7.02 23.16 38.61
C GLN A 292 -7.42 22.70 37.21
N GLU A 293 -8.17 21.60 37.08
CA GLU A 293 -8.71 21.15 35.80
C GLU A 293 -9.92 21.95 35.33
N MET A 294 -10.60 22.72 36.19
CA MET A 294 -11.75 23.55 35.82
C MET A 294 -11.35 24.93 35.28
N ALA A 295 -11.78 25.28 34.07
CA ALA A 295 -11.62 26.63 33.50
C ALA A 295 -12.67 27.60 34.04
N SER A 296 -13.84 27.06 34.38
CA SER A 296 -14.94 27.77 35.04
C SER A 296 -15.69 26.80 35.93
N ASN A 297 -16.47 27.32 36.89
CA ASN A 297 -17.29 26.50 37.77
C ASN A 297 -18.33 25.64 37.03
N ALA A 298 -18.68 26.00 35.79
CA ALA A 298 -19.61 25.23 34.96
C ALA A 298 -19.03 23.87 34.52
N GLU A 299 -17.72 23.67 34.58
CA GLU A 299 -17.09 22.40 34.21
C GLU A 299 -17.11 21.38 35.37
N ALA A 300 -17.43 21.80 36.59
CA ALA A 300 -17.41 20.92 37.77
C ALA A 300 -18.32 19.70 37.61
N ASP A 301 -19.53 19.91 37.08
CA ASP A 301 -20.53 18.86 36.90
C ASP A 301 -20.08 17.86 35.81
N ALA A 302 -19.36 18.34 34.78
CA ALA A 302 -18.79 17.48 33.74
C ALA A 302 -17.68 16.58 34.31
N ILE A 303 -16.77 17.14 35.11
CA ILE A 303 -15.68 16.40 35.78
C ILE A 303 -16.25 15.38 36.77
N ALA A 304 -17.28 15.76 37.53
CA ALA A 304 -17.96 14.86 38.46
C ALA A 304 -18.59 13.65 37.74
N ALA A 305 -19.23 13.89 36.60
CA ALA A 305 -19.86 12.84 35.79
C ALA A 305 -18.84 11.85 35.19
N SER A 306 -17.58 12.27 34.97
CA SER A 306 -16.50 11.38 34.55
C SER A 306 -16.14 10.35 35.63
N LEU A 307 -16.26 10.73 36.90
CA LEU A 307 -15.85 9.95 38.07
C LEU A 307 -17.00 9.08 38.61
N TYR A 308 -18.21 9.64 38.67
CA TYR A 308 -19.43 8.98 39.16
C TYR A 308 -20.32 8.57 37.98
N GLN A 309 -19.88 7.57 37.23
CA GLN A 309 -20.60 7.13 36.03
C GLN A 309 -21.90 6.40 36.40
N PRO A 310 -23.04 6.74 35.76
CA PRO A 310 -24.31 6.11 36.03
C PRO A 310 -24.28 4.62 35.65
N SER A 311 -24.87 3.77 36.48
CA SER A 311 -25.06 2.36 36.17
C SER A 311 -26.30 2.16 35.28
N THR A 312 -26.48 0.95 34.75
CA THR A 312 -27.69 0.56 33.99
C THR A 312 -28.92 0.33 34.85
N ASP A 313 -28.78 0.28 36.17
CA ASP A 313 -29.89 0.07 37.09
C ASP A 313 -30.40 1.41 37.63
N VAL A 314 -31.68 1.69 37.42
CA VAL A 314 -32.35 2.91 37.90
C VAL A 314 -32.27 3.02 39.43
N LYS A 315 -32.17 1.89 40.15
CA LYS A 315 -32.06 1.89 41.62
C LYS A 315 -30.72 2.43 42.13
N ASP A 316 -29.67 2.32 41.32
CA ASP A 316 -28.31 2.77 41.66
C ASP A 316 -28.06 4.23 41.23
N GLU A 317 -28.92 4.80 40.38
CA GLU A 317 -28.76 6.15 39.81
C GLU A 317 -28.63 7.22 40.91
N PHE A 318 -29.42 7.10 41.98
CA PHE A 318 -29.34 8.00 43.16
C PHE A 318 -27.96 7.99 43.82
N PHE A 319 -27.34 6.81 43.93
CA PHE A 319 -26.02 6.61 44.57
C PHE A 319 -24.85 6.99 43.64
N HIS A 320 -25.14 7.40 42.41
CA HIS A 320 -24.15 7.98 41.49
C HIS A 320 -24.34 9.49 41.32
N GLN A 321 -25.58 9.94 41.10
CA GLN A 321 -25.87 11.35 40.87
C GLN A 321 -25.63 12.22 42.11
N THR A 322 -26.07 11.75 43.28
CA THR A 322 -25.98 12.55 44.51
C THR A 322 -24.52 12.78 44.92
N PRO A 323 -23.65 11.74 44.98
CA PRO A 323 -22.21 11.96 45.20
C PRO A 323 -21.55 12.84 44.13
N ALA A 324 -21.98 12.75 42.86
CA ALA A 324 -21.45 13.60 41.79
C ALA A 324 -21.76 15.08 42.03
N GLN A 325 -22.99 15.41 42.42
CA GLN A 325 -23.39 16.80 42.72
C GLN A 325 -22.60 17.35 43.91
N ILE A 326 -22.49 16.56 44.98
CA ILE A 326 -21.69 16.93 46.16
C ILE A 326 -20.23 17.15 45.76
N PHE A 327 -19.64 16.22 45.00
CA PHE A 327 -18.27 16.34 44.50
C PHE A 327 -18.06 17.60 43.67
N ALA A 328 -18.98 17.91 42.74
CA ALA A 328 -18.90 19.11 41.92
C ALA A 328 -18.97 20.39 42.77
N HIS A 329 -19.82 20.42 43.79
CA HIS A 329 -19.90 21.54 44.74
C HIS A 329 -18.61 21.73 45.55
N LEU A 330 -18.04 20.63 46.06
CA LEU A 330 -16.76 20.67 46.76
C LEU A 330 -15.63 21.16 45.84
N LEU A 331 -15.63 20.71 44.58
CA LEU A 331 -14.62 21.09 43.59
C LEU A 331 -14.63 22.59 43.31
N LYS A 332 -15.82 23.22 43.24
CA LYS A 332 -16.00 24.68 43.05
C LYS A 332 -15.35 25.53 44.15
N LYS A 333 -15.08 24.96 45.34
CA LYS A 333 -14.39 25.65 46.43
C LYS A 333 -12.86 25.69 46.26
N GLY A 334 -12.31 25.09 45.21
CA GLY A 334 -10.88 25.11 44.90
C GLY A 334 -9.96 24.25 45.80
N PRO A 335 -10.35 23.04 46.26
CA PRO A 335 -9.50 22.25 47.15
C PRO A 335 -8.27 21.65 46.46
N THR A 336 -7.26 21.35 47.26
CA THR A 336 -6.23 20.36 46.87
C THR A 336 -6.82 18.95 46.85
N ALA A 337 -6.14 17.99 46.19
CA ALA A 337 -6.58 16.60 46.19
C ALA A 337 -6.77 16.02 47.61
N HIS A 338 -5.84 16.32 48.53
CA HIS A 338 -5.90 15.86 49.91
C HIS A 338 -7.04 16.51 50.70
N GLN A 339 -7.25 17.83 50.55
CA GLN A 339 -8.39 18.52 51.16
C GLN A 339 -9.72 17.94 50.67
N LEU A 340 -9.82 17.67 49.36
CA LEU A 340 -11.00 17.05 48.78
C LEU A 340 -11.24 15.64 49.36
N ALA A 341 -10.18 14.86 49.54
CA ALA A 341 -10.25 13.54 50.18
C ALA A 341 -10.65 13.61 51.66
N GLU A 342 -10.21 14.63 52.39
CA GLU A 342 -10.56 14.88 53.78
C GLU A 342 -12.04 15.29 53.90
N TRP A 343 -12.49 16.25 53.09
CA TRP A 343 -13.88 16.72 53.07
C TRP A 343 -14.86 15.60 52.75
N MET A 344 -14.52 14.72 51.81
CA MET A 344 -15.36 13.55 51.48
C MET A 344 -15.35 12.46 52.55
N ALA A 345 -14.35 12.43 53.44
CA ALA A 345 -14.21 11.42 54.49
C ALA A 345 -14.74 11.88 55.85
N ASN A 346 -14.86 13.19 56.08
CA ASN A 346 -15.34 13.76 57.33
C ASN A 346 -16.78 14.28 57.17
N SER A 347 -17.75 13.59 57.78
CA SER A 347 -19.17 13.95 57.63
C SER A 347 -19.51 15.32 58.20
N ASP A 348 -18.88 15.74 59.30
CA ASP A 348 -19.21 17.01 59.96
C ASP A 348 -18.70 18.20 59.13
N THR A 349 -17.52 18.03 58.53
CA THR A 349 -16.97 18.99 57.58
C THR A 349 -17.86 19.06 56.33
N LEU A 350 -18.27 17.90 55.81
CA LEU A 350 -19.14 17.82 54.64
C LEU A 350 -20.49 18.52 54.86
N GLU A 351 -21.15 18.27 56.00
CA GLU A 351 -22.39 18.92 56.43
C GLU A 351 -22.25 20.45 56.44
N THR A 352 -21.12 20.94 56.96
CA THR A 352 -20.81 22.38 56.96
C THR A 352 -20.61 22.93 55.54
N LEU A 353 -19.93 22.19 54.67
CA LEU A 353 -19.58 22.65 53.32
C LEU A 353 -20.77 22.69 52.35
N VAL A 354 -21.80 21.87 52.58
CA VAL A 354 -23.05 21.85 51.79
C VAL A 354 -24.21 22.57 52.47
N ALA A 355 -24.01 23.13 53.66
CA ALA A 355 -25.04 23.88 54.37
C ALA A 355 -25.63 25.00 53.49
N GLY A 356 -26.96 25.13 53.50
CA GLY A 356 -27.69 26.11 52.68
C GLY A 356 -27.88 25.72 51.21
N THR A 357 -27.56 24.47 50.83
CA THR A 357 -27.81 23.92 49.49
C THR A 357 -28.76 22.73 49.54
N GLU A 358 -29.30 22.33 48.39
CA GLU A 358 -30.17 21.16 48.23
C GLU A 358 -29.44 19.86 48.62
N MET A 359 -28.11 19.84 48.49
CA MET A 359 -27.29 18.67 48.85
C MET A 359 -27.32 18.35 50.35
N SER A 360 -27.66 19.32 51.20
CA SER A 360 -27.75 19.12 52.65
C SER A 360 -28.83 18.11 53.04
N PHE A 361 -29.92 17.99 52.26
CA PHE A 361 -31.00 17.04 52.52
C PHE A 361 -30.55 15.58 52.38
N TYR A 362 -29.59 15.31 51.48
CA TYR A 362 -29.14 13.94 51.21
C TYR A 362 -28.15 13.40 52.24
N ILE A 363 -27.51 14.28 53.01
CA ILE A 363 -26.52 13.92 54.02
C ILE A 363 -26.99 14.24 55.45
N ASP A 364 -28.26 14.61 55.63
CA ASP A 364 -28.88 14.84 56.94
C ASP A 364 -28.76 13.58 57.80
N ARG A 365 -28.34 13.73 59.06
CA ARG A 365 -28.21 12.65 60.05
C ARG A 365 -29.50 11.84 60.23
N LYS A 366 -30.67 12.43 59.95
CA LYS A 366 -31.99 11.77 60.00
C LYS A 366 -32.28 10.89 58.78
N ALA A 367 -31.51 10.99 57.69
CA ALA A 367 -31.72 10.25 56.45
C ALA A 367 -31.16 8.80 56.46
N GLY A 368 -30.73 8.29 57.63
CA GLY A 368 -30.49 6.87 57.90
C GLY A 368 -29.68 6.12 56.80
N PRO A 369 -30.23 5.06 56.18
CA PRO A 369 -29.52 4.26 55.16
C PRO A 369 -29.12 5.03 53.90
N GLN A 370 -29.89 6.04 53.48
CA GLN A 370 -29.59 6.81 52.27
C GLN A 370 -28.32 7.64 52.43
N ARG A 371 -28.17 8.32 53.58
CA ARG A 371 -26.94 9.05 53.95
C ARG A 371 -25.73 8.12 53.94
N ALA A 372 -25.86 6.94 54.55
CA ALA A 372 -24.76 5.98 54.61
C ALA A 372 -24.29 5.56 53.21
N GLY A 373 -25.22 5.32 52.28
CA GLY A 373 -24.89 4.98 50.89
C GLY A 373 -24.20 6.11 50.12
N VAL A 374 -24.65 7.37 50.30
CA VAL A 374 -24.01 8.55 49.68
C VAL A 374 -22.58 8.75 50.22
N LEU A 375 -22.40 8.70 51.55
CA LEU A 375 -21.09 8.84 52.17
C LEU A 375 -20.14 7.70 51.80
N ALA A 376 -20.62 6.46 51.73
CA ALA A 376 -19.83 5.32 51.27
C ALA A 376 -19.36 5.54 49.82
N SER A 377 -20.23 6.04 48.95
CA SER A 377 -19.90 6.32 47.55
C SER A 377 -18.86 7.44 47.38
N LEU A 378 -18.94 8.50 48.19
CA LEU A 378 -17.90 9.53 48.26
C LEU A 378 -16.57 8.96 48.79
N GLY A 379 -16.63 8.14 49.84
CA GLY A 379 -15.46 7.52 50.47
C GLY A 379 -14.68 6.57 49.55
N LEU A 380 -15.39 5.81 48.70
CA LEU A 380 -14.76 4.93 47.69
C LEU A 380 -13.83 5.69 46.76
N VAL A 381 -14.19 6.92 46.41
CA VAL A 381 -13.40 7.79 45.54
C VAL A 381 -12.36 8.59 46.34
N ALA A 382 -12.67 9.02 47.57
CA ALA A 382 -11.74 9.78 48.40
C ALA A 382 -10.35 9.12 48.55
N LYS A 383 -10.31 7.77 48.59
CA LYS A 383 -9.05 7.02 48.67
C LYS A 383 -8.10 7.31 47.49
N CYS A 384 -8.61 7.49 46.26
CA CYS A 384 -7.74 7.72 45.10
C CYS A 384 -7.14 9.14 45.09
N PHE A 385 -7.79 10.12 45.73
CA PHE A 385 -7.23 11.46 45.88
C PHE A 385 -6.21 11.55 47.02
N ARG A 386 -6.35 10.72 48.06
CA ARG A 386 -5.42 10.68 49.20
C ARG A 386 -4.04 10.11 48.87
N ILE A 387 -3.95 9.30 47.81
CA ILE A 387 -2.68 8.69 47.37
C ILE A 387 -1.91 9.56 46.38
N LEU A 388 -2.51 10.66 45.89
CA LEU A 388 -1.82 11.60 45.01
C LEU A 388 -0.67 12.28 45.76
N PRO A 389 0.44 12.61 45.10
CA PRO A 389 1.53 13.30 45.76
C PRO A 389 1.15 14.75 46.10
N GLU A 390 1.65 15.26 47.22
CA GLU A 390 1.52 16.66 47.57
C GLU A 390 2.44 17.54 46.74
N LYS A 391 2.09 18.82 46.58
CA LYS A 391 2.88 19.76 45.77
C LYS A 391 4.35 19.83 46.21
N ALA A 392 4.60 19.76 47.51
CA ALA A 392 5.94 19.79 48.10
C ALA A 392 6.80 18.54 47.77
N GLN A 393 6.17 17.43 47.38
CA GLN A 393 6.83 16.15 47.08
C GLN A 393 7.14 15.97 45.60
N THR A 394 6.82 16.96 44.76
CA THR A 394 6.85 16.82 43.29
C THR A 394 7.71 17.89 42.64
N ASN A 395 8.31 17.55 41.49
CA ASN A 395 9.16 18.45 40.71
C ASN A 395 8.39 19.24 39.64
N GLY A 396 7.05 19.28 39.71
CA GLY A 396 6.25 19.96 38.71
C GLY A 396 4.74 19.81 38.94
N THR A 397 3.96 20.63 38.23
CA THR A 397 2.50 20.56 38.21
C THR A 397 2.04 20.21 36.81
N TRP A 398 1.04 19.36 36.70
CA TRP A 398 0.45 18.97 35.44
C TRP A 398 -1.08 19.10 35.50
N ASN A 399 -1.67 19.51 34.37
CA ASN A 399 -3.11 19.42 34.14
C ASN A 399 -3.39 19.16 32.66
N ALA A 400 -4.49 18.47 32.38
CA ALA A 400 -4.91 18.08 31.04
C ALA A 400 -5.24 19.32 30.18
N ARG A 401 -5.73 20.41 30.77
CA ARG A 401 -6.04 21.65 30.04
C ARG A 401 -4.81 22.28 29.39
N THR A 402 -3.71 22.39 30.11
CA THR A 402 -2.48 23.03 29.60
C THR A 402 -1.81 22.08 28.62
N TRP A 403 -1.72 20.80 29.00
CA TRP A 403 -1.11 19.78 28.15
C TRP A 403 -1.84 19.62 26.80
N SER A 404 -3.17 19.64 26.77
CA SER A 404 -3.94 19.52 25.50
C SER A 404 -3.73 20.69 24.52
N LYS A 405 -3.34 21.86 25.03
CA LYS A 405 -2.99 23.03 24.21
C LYS A 405 -1.58 22.93 23.64
N GLU A 406 -0.61 22.59 24.49
CA GLU A 406 0.81 22.52 24.11
C GLU A 406 1.16 21.22 23.37
N ARG A 407 0.48 20.12 23.73
CA ARG A 407 0.71 18.75 23.26
C ARG A 407 2.19 18.37 23.33
N LYS A 408 2.88 18.78 24.40
CA LYS A 408 4.31 18.50 24.59
C LYS A 408 4.50 17.21 25.39
N GLY A 409 5.40 16.35 24.91
CA GLY A 409 5.68 15.07 25.56
C GLY A 409 4.54 14.07 25.42
N TRP A 410 4.80 12.87 25.92
CA TRP A 410 3.83 11.77 26.02
C TRP A 410 3.30 11.66 27.45
N VAL A 411 2.06 11.20 27.57
CA VAL A 411 1.40 10.94 28.86
C VAL A 411 1.31 9.44 29.05
N PHE A 412 1.92 8.93 30.11
CA PHE A 412 1.88 7.51 30.47
C PHE A 412 0.99 7.31 31.68
N ILE A 413 -0.14 6.63 31.51
CA ILE A 413 -1.06 6.27 32.57
C ILE A 413 -0.77 4.81 32.93
N THR A 414 -0.13 4.60 34.07
CA THR A 414 0.43 3.29 34.43
C THR A 414 -0.08 2.82 35.78
N SER A 415 -0.11 1.50 35.97
CA SER A 415 -0.47 0.88 37.25
C SER A 415 0.09 -0.53 37.28
N ARG A 416 0.60 -0.99 38.42
CA ARG A 416 0.93 -2.42 38.58
C ARG A 416 -0.36 -3.23 38.74
N PRO A 417 -0.38 -4.53 38.37
CA PRO A 417 -1.57 -5.37 38.48
C PRO A 417 -2.30 -5.32 39.82
N ALA A 418 -1.57 -5.30 40.93
CA ALA A 418 -2.13 -5.24 42.28
C ALA A 418 -2.78 -3.89 42.63
N GLU A 419 -2.40 -2.81 41.93
CA GLU A 419 -2.82 -1.43 42.23
C GLU A 419 -3.98 -0.98 41.34
N ARG A 420 -4.27 -1.73 40.26
CA ARG A 420 -5.24 -1.37 39.21
C ARG A 420 -6.62 -1.02 39.76
N GLU A 421 -7.17 -1.82 40.66
CA GLU A 421 -8.50 -1.57 41.24
C GLU A 421 -8.55 -0.22 41.99
N THR A 422 -7.48 0.12 42.72
CA THR A 422 -7.41 1.36 43.49
C THR A 422 -7.21 2.58 42.59
N LEU A 423 -6.42 2.44 41.52
CA LEU A 423 -6.09 3.53 40.60
C LEU A 423 -7.12 3.74 39.47
N ARG A 424 -7.98 2.74 39.21
CA ARG A 424 -8.97 2.77 38.12
C ARG A 424 -9.81 4.06 38.09
N PRO A 425 -10.40 4.55 39.20
CA PRO A 425 -11.22 5.77 39.15
C PRO A 425 -10.43 6.98 38.65
N LEU A 426 -9.17 7.11 39.10
CA LEU A 426 -8.29 8.21 38.72
C LEU A 426 -7.81 8.09 37.27
N HIS A 427 -7.48 6.88 36.81
CA HIS A 427 -7.16 6.61 35.40
C HIS A 427 -8.32 6.95 34.48
N SER A 428 -9.53 6.51 34.82
CA SER A 428 -10.74 6.84 34.07
C SER A 428 -10.95 8.36 34.00
N LEU A 429 -10.78 9.05 35.13
CA LEU A 429 -10.91 10.51 35.19
C LEU A 429 -9.88 11.22 34.31
N TRP A 430 -8.59 10.87 34.40
CA TRP A 430 -7.56 11.49 33.56
C TRP A 430 -7.79 11.26 32.07
N ILE A 431 -8.19 10.06 31.67
CA ILE A 431 -8.45 9.76 30.26
C ILE A 431 -9.68 10.53 29.78
N ASP A 432 -10.75 10.59 30.58
CA ASP A 432 -11.96 11.34 30.21
C ASP A 432 -11.69 12.84 30.10
N LEU A 433 -10.90 13.40 31.03
CA LEU A 433 -10.43 14.79 30.95
C LEU A 433 -9.63 15.03 29.67
N LEU A 434 -8.66 14.17 29.35
CA LEU A 434 -7.85 14.30 28.14
C LEU A 434 -8.71 14.20 26.88
N VAL A 435 -9.66 13.27 26.83
CA VAL A 435 -10.61 13.13 25.72
C VAL A 435 -11.44 14.41 25.59
N MET A 436 -12.12 14.83 26.66
CA MET A 436 -12.96 16.03 26.69
C MET A 436 -12.20 17.27 26.18
N ARG A 437 -10.92 17.42 26.53
CA ARG A 437 -10.08 18.55 26.09
C ARG A 437 -9.60 18.43 24.64
N LEU A 438 -9.52 17.22 24.09
CA LEU A 438 -9.09 16.97 22.71
C LEU A 438 -10.26 16.90 21.71
N LEU A 439 -11.51 16.82 22.18
CA LEU A 439 -12.72 16.90 21.33
C LEU A 439 -12.90 18.27 20.64
N THR A 440 -12.18 19.31 21.07
CA THR A 440 -12.22 20.62 20.43
C THR A 440 -11.36 20.64 19.17
N ALA A 441 -11.79 21.40 18.15
CA ALA A 441 -11.03 21.55 16.90
C ALA A 441 -9.57 21.97 17.19
N PRO A 442 -8.58 21.32 16.56
CA PRO A 442 -7.18 21.64 16.79
C PRO A 442 -6.85 23.04 16.27
N GLN A 443 -6.00 23.75 17.01
CA GLN A 443 -5.48 25.05 16.59
C GLN A 443 -4.34 24.87 15.55
N PRO A 444 -4.12 25.84 14.66
CA PRO A 444 -3.00 25.80 13.72
C PRO A 444 -1.66 25.58 14.45
N GLY A 445 -0.86 24.62 13.95
CA GLY A 445 0.43 24.28 14.55
C GLY A 445 0.38 23.24 15.68
N GLN A 446 -0.81 22.81 16.11
CA GLN A 446 -0.93 21.69 17.06
C GLN A 446 -0.63 20.36 16.39
N LYS A 447 0.17 19.54 17.08
CA LYS A 447 0.56 18.21 16.62
C LYS A 447 -0.59 17.19 16.79
N PRO A 448 -0.63 16.12 15.97
CA PRO A 448 -1.51 14.98 16.22
C PRO A 448 -1.28 14.37 17.60
N VAL A 449 -2.36 13.85 18.20
CA VAL A 449 -2.33 13.14 19.48
C VAL A 449 -2.85 11.72 19.26
N TRP A 450 -2.10 10.74 19.74
CA TRP A 450 -2.44 9.32 19.63
C TRP A 450 -2.89 8.78 20.98
N PHE A 451 -4.14 8.32 21.08
CA PHE A 451 -4.57 7.49 22.20
C PHE A 451 -4.22 6.03 21.95
N VAL A 452 -3.34 5.48 22.78
CA VAL A 452 -2.93 4.08 22.71
C VAL A 452 -3.41 3.38 23.97
N ILE A 453 -4.41 2.50 23.80
CA ILE A 453 -5.03 1.75 24.87
C ILE A 453 -4.82 0.27 24.58
N ASP A 454 -3.89 -0.37 25.29
CA ASP A 454 -3.53 -1.78 25.04
C ASP A 454 -4.68 -2.74 25.37
N GLU A 455 -5.32 -2.52 26.52
CA GLU A 455 -6.41 -3.37 27.01
C GLU A 455 -7.67 -2.52 27.29
N LEU A 456 -8.46 -2.28 26.25
CA LEU A 456 -9.66 -1.45 26.33
C LEU A 456 -10.70 -2.04 27.31
N ALA A 457 -10.82 -3.37 27.40
CA ALA A 457 -11.77 -4.02 28.32
C ALA A 457 -11.46 -3.73 29.79
N SER A 458 -10.17 -3.58 30.15
CA SER A 458 -9.76 -3.26 31.53
C SER A 458 -10.19 -1.86 31.99
N LEU A 459 -10.53 -0.98 31.04
CA LEU A 459 -10.97 0.39 31.28
C LEU A 459 -12.51 0.49 31.25
N LEU A 460 -13.19 -0.37 30.49
CA LEU A 460 -14.60 -0.22 30.07
C LEU A 460 -15.67 -0.74 31.04
N GLN A 461 -15.36 -1.25 32.23
CA GLN A 461 -16.41 -1.83 33.10
C GLN A 461 -17.53 -0.86 33.54
N ARG A 462 -17.42 0.46 33.28
CA ARG A 462 -18.51 1.45 33.54
C ARG A 462 -18.73 2.58 32.52
N THR A 463 -17.95 2.70 31.43
CA THR A 463 -17.95 3.91 30.57
C THR A 463 -18.92 3.84 29.38
N LYS A 464 -20.21 4.18 29.58
CA LYS A 464 -21.19 4.33 28.45
C LYS A 464 -21.05 5.65 27.66
N ARG A 465 -20.33 6.65 28.16
CA ARG A 465 -20.22 7.99 27.51
C ARG A 465 -19.28 8.07 26.29
N ARG A 466 -18.50 7.02 25.99
CA ARG A 466 -17.53 7.03 24.88
C ARG A 466 -18.12 6.67 23.51
N SER A 467 -19.36 6.21 23.44
CA SER A 467 -20.06 6.03 22.15
C SER A 467 -20.17 7.34 21.37
N ASP A 468 -20.26 8.48 22.08
CA ASP A 468 -20.43 9.79 21.46
C ASP A 468 -19.11 10.36 20.91
N ALA A 469 -17.97 10.05 21.54
CA ALA A 469 -16.65 10.42 21.03
C ALA A 469 -16.24 9.56 19.82
N ALA A 470 -16.55 8.26 19.84
CA ALA A 470 -16.34 7.37 18.70
C ALA A 470 -17.26 7.67 17.49
N SER A 471 -18.40 8.32 17.71
CA SER A 471 -19.36 8.69 16.64
C SER A 471 -19.23 10.14 16.15
N ARG A 472 -18.61 11.03 16.94
CA ARG A 472 -18.36 12.43 16.58
C ARG A 472 -16.87 12.69 16.33
N ASN A 473 -16.34 12.23 15.19
CA ASN A 473 -15.09 12.69 14.57
C ASN A 473 -13.87 12.90 15.52
N ALA A 474 -13.74 12.16 16.61
CA ALA A 474 -12.66 12.38 17.55
C ALA A 474 -12.27 11.11 18.30
N PHE A 475 -11.33 10.38 17.67
CA PHE A 475 -10.28 9.58 18.27
C PHE A 475 -9.10 9.43 17.30
#